data_AF-A0A3Q9BQR4-F1
#
_entry.id   AF-A0A3Q9BQR4-F1
#
_cell.length_a   1.000
_cell.length_b   1.000
_cell.length_c   1.000
_cell.angle_alpha   90.00
_cell.angle_beta   90.00
_cell.angle_gamma   90.00
#
_symmetry.space_group_name_H-M   'P 1'
#
loop_
_entity.id
_entity.type
_entity.pdbx_description
1 polymer ?
#
loop_
_entity_poly.entity_id
_entity_poly.type
_entity_poly.pdbx_seq_one_letter_code
_entity_poly.pdbx_strand_id
1 'polypeptide(L)'
;MQLLQQIRDNIAKAACDDQQQCKTIGIGLKACGGPELYLAWSNLATNAELLNSLSQRYRSLREAQIKASGEISNCMAIKDPGAYCQFPAEKPTMGTCQLGLEGVNIAK
;
A
#
# COMPACT_ATOMS: atom_id res chain seq x y z
N MET A 1 4.19 -8.61 14.52
CA MET A 1 3.47 -8.50 13.23
C MET A 1 2.07 -7.87 13.33
N GLN A 2 1.56 -7.55 14.52
CA GLN A 2 0.20 -7.00 14.71
C GLN A 2 -0.09 -5.71 13.93
N LEU A 3 0.87 -4.78 13.82
CA LEU A 3 0.69 -3.52 13.09
C LEU A 3 0.43 -3.71 11.59
N LEU A 4 1.12 -4.65 10.94
CA LEU A 4 0.88 -4.93 9.52
C LEU A 4 -0.53 -5.49 9.29
N GLN A 5 -1.01 -6.31 10.22
CA GLN A 5 -2.38 -6.81 10.16
C GLN A 5 -3.39 -5.67 10.34
N GLN A 6 -3.19 -4.78 11.31
CA GLN A 6 -4.04 -3.60 11.49
C GLN A 6 -4.08 -2.70 10.24
N ILE A 7 -2.95 -2.52 9.57
CA ILE A 7 -2.89 -1.79 8.29
C ILE A 7 -3.77 -2.48 7.23
N ARG A 8 -3.63 -3.80 7.07
CA ARG A 8 -4.43 -4.58 6.11
C ARG A 8 -5.93 -4.53 6.43
N ASP A 9 -6.28 -4.65 7.70
CA ASP A 9 -7.66 -4.59 8.17
C ASP A 9 -8.28 -3.20 7.95
N ASN A 10 -7.48 -2.12 8.07
CA ASN A 10 -7.94 -0.76 7.83
C ASN A 10 -8.14 -0.43 6.34
N ILE A 11 -7.33 -1.05 5.47
CA ILE A 11 -7.49 -0.99 4.01
C ILE A 11 -8.76 -1.75 3.58
N ALA A 12 -9.08 -2.85 4.28
CA ALA A 12 -10.29 -3.66 4.08
C ALA A 12 -10.57 -3.94 2.58
N LYS A 13 -11.85 -3.98 2.17
CA LYS A 13 -12.26 -4.25 0.79
C LYS A 13 -11.69 -3.27 -0.24
N ALA A 14 -11.07 -2.16 0.17
CA ALA A 14 -10.54 -1.13 -0.73
C ALA A 14 -11.54 -0.74 -1.84
N ALA A 15 -12.82 -0.63 -1.49
CA ALA A 15 -13.89 -0.42 -2.46
C ALA A 15 -13.77 0.96 -3.12
N CYS A 16 -14.12 1.04 -4.41
CA CYS A 16 -14.05 2.28 -5.18
C CYS A 16 -15.19 2.33 -6.19
N ASP A 17 -15.67 3.52 -6.50
CA ASP A 17 -16.58 3.81 -7.61
C ASP A 17 -15.96 4.78 -8.64
N ASP A 18 -14.78 5.33 -8.34
CA ASP A 18 -14.00 6.18 -9.23
C ASP A 18 -12.50 5.86 -9.16
N GLN A 19 -11.79 6.02 -10.29
CA GLN A 19 -10.35 5.75 -10.39
C GLN A 19 -9.52 6.62 -9.43
N GLN A 20 -9.93 7.87 -9.19
CA GLN A 20 -9.20 8.83 -8.36
C GLN A 20 -9.22 8.48 -6.88
N GLN A 21 -10.12 7.58 -6.46
CA GLN A 21 -10.22 7.13 -5.07
C GLN A 21 -9.11 6.17 -4.69
N CYS A 22 -8.57 5.45 -5.66
CA CYS A 22 -7.51 4.48 -5.44
C CYS A 22 -6.16 5.18 -5.29
N LYS A 23 -5.49 4.85 -4.19
CA LYS A 23 -4.18 5.38 -3.80
C LYS A 23 -3.27 4.23 -3.40
N THR A 24 -1.99 4.52 -3.33
CA THR A 24 -0.96 3.62 -2.82
C THR A 24 -0.45 4.08 -1.47
N ILE A 25 0.05 3.14 -0.68
CA ILE A 25 0.83 3.44 0.51
C ILE A 25 2.02 2.50 0.60
N GLY A 26 3.21 3.06 0.85
CA GLY A 26 4.42 2.29 1.11
C GLY A 26 4.41 1.77 2.55
N ILE A 27 4.74 0.50 2.74
CA ILE A 27 4.73 -0.19 4.02
C ILE A 27 6.15 -0.68 4.36
N GLY A 28 6.58 -0.43 5.60
CA GLY A 28 7.83 -0.93 6.14
C GLY A 28 9.06 -0.10 5.75
N LEU A 29 10.23 -0.71 5.93
CA LEU A 29 11.52 -0.12 5.60
C LEU A 29 12.49 -1.24 5.20
N LYS A 30 13.15 -1.11 4.05
CA LYS A 30 14.33 -1.91 3.72
C LYS A 30 15.58 -1.29 4.34
N ALA A 31 16.59 -2.11 4.65
CA ALA A 31 17.86 -1.63 5.22
C ALA A 31 18.56 -0.55 4.37
N CYS A 32 18.43 -0.61 3.05
CA CYS A 32 18.96 0.39 2.11
C CYS A 32 18.04 1.62 1.90
N GLY A 33 16.91 1.70 2.60
CA GLY A 33 15.88 2.71 2.38
C GLY A 33 14.75 2.25 1.45
N GLY A 34 13.66 3.03 1.43
CA GLY A 34 12.42 2.70 0.74
C GLY A 34 11.51 1.72 1.51
N PRO A 35 10.26 1.54 1.06
CA PRO A 35 9.34 0.58 1.66
C PRO A 35 9.69 -0.87 1.28
N GLU A 36 9.18 -1.83 2.04
CA GLU A 36 9.28 -3.26 1.75
C GLU A 36 8.26 -3.69 0.68
N LEU A 37 7.12 -3.01 0.62
CA LEU A 37 6.04 -3.25 -0.33
C LEU A 37 5.11 -2.02 -0.44
N TYR A 38 4.26 -2.00 -1.45
CA TYR A 38 3.12 -1.09 -1.55
C TYR A 38 1.80 -1.85 -1.37
N LEU A 39 0.79 -1.16 -0.85
CA LEU A 39 -0.60 -1.63 -0.82
C LEU A 39 -1.49 -0.61 -1.53
N ALA A 40 -2.48 -1.11 -2.27
CA ALA A 40 -3.56 -0.29 -2.80
C ALA A 40 -4.64 -0.09 -1.73
N TRP A 41 -5.18 1.11 -1.64
CA TRP A 41 -6.26 1.46 -0.72
C TRP A 41 -7.19 2.49 -1.36
N SER A 42 -8.38 2.67 -0.78
CA SER A 42 -9.38 3.60 -1.27
C SER A 42 -9.69 4.68 -0.24
N ASN A 43 -9.64 5.95 -0.65
CA ASN A 43 -10.09 7.06 0.22
C ASN A 43 -11.61 7.10 0.42
N LEU A 44 -12.38 6.27 -0.30
CA LEU A 44 -13.81 6.08 -0.06
C LEU A 44 -14.08 5.25 1.20
N ALA A 45 -13.24 4.25 1.46
CA ALA A 45 -13.48 3.23 2.50
C ALA A 45 -12.48 3.26 3.66
N THR A 46 -11.40 4.04 3.53
CA THR A 46 -10.28 4.03 4.49
C THR A 46 -9.96 5.44 4.96
N ASN A 47 -9.76 5.60 6.27
CA ASN A 47 -9.31 6.86 6.85
C ASN A 47 -7.81 7.06 6.55
N ALA A 48 -7.50 8.02 5.68
CA ALA A 48 -6.14 8.31 5.23
C ALA A 48 -5.18 8.69 6.37
N GLU A 49 -5.64 9.48 7.33
CA GLU A 49 -4.81 9.93 8.46
C GLU A 49 -4.43 8.76 9.37
N LEU A 50 -5.41 7.93 9.72
CA LEU A 50 -5.19 6.73 10.52
C LEU A 50 -4.26 5.75 9.80
N LEU A 51 -4.49 5.49 8.52
CA LEU A 51 -3.66 4.59 7.72
C LEU A 51 -2.21 5.10 7.63
N ASN A 52 -2.00 6.40 7.40
CA ASN A 52 -0.67 7.01 7.39
C ASN A 52 0.02 6.89 8.76
N SER A 53 -0.70 7.11 9.85
CA SER A 53 -0.16 6.95 11.21
C SER A 53 0.28 5.51 11.49
N LEU A 54 -0.54 4.52 11.10
CA LEU A 54 -0.21 3.10 11.23
C LEU A 54 1.01 2.70 10.39
N SER A 55 1.09 3.19 9.14
CA SER A 55 2.24 2.93 8.26
C SER A 55 3.55 3.51 8.84
N GLN A 56 3.51 4.76 9.33
CA GLN A 56 4.67 5.39 9.96
C GLN A 56 5.14 4.61 11.21
N ARG A 57 4.20 4.17 12.06
CA ARG A 57 4.51 3.32 13.21
C ARG A 57 5.17 2.01 12.82
N TYR A 58 4.66 1.34 11.77
CA TYR A 58 5.25 0.10 11.28
C TYR A 58 6.64 0.33 10.68
N ARG A 59 6.85 1.44 9.97
CA ARG A 59 8.17 1.85 9.44
C ARG A 59 9.20 2.01 10.55
N SER A 60 8.87 2.74 11.62
CA SER A 60 9.78 2.93 12.77
C SER A 60 10.11 1.60 13.46
N LEU A 61 9.14 0.68 13.55
CA LEU A 61 9.38 -0.67 14.08
C LEU A 61 10.39 -1.44 13.23
N ARG A 62 10.28 -1.41 11.89
CA ARG A 62 11.26 -2.05 11.01
C ARG A 62 12.64 -1.42 11.10
N GLU A 63 12.71 -0.10 11.20
CA GLU A 63 13.98 0.60 11.40
C GLU A 63 14.71 0.11 12.67
N ALA A 64 14.01 0.00 13.79
CA ALA A 64 14.59 -0.52 15.03
C ALA A 64 15.05 -1.98 14.88
N GLN A 65 14.28 -2.81 14.18
CA GLN A 65 14.64 -4.21 13.95
C GLN A 65 15.88 -4.35 13.06
N ILE A 66 15.98 -3.58 11.97
CA ILE A 66 17.14 -3.57 11.08
C ILE A 66 18.40 -3.16 11.86
N LYS A 67 18.31 -2.10 12.68
CA LYS A 67 19.41 -1.64 13.53
C LYS A 67 19.85 -2.71 14.52
N ALA A 68 18.91 -3.45 15.11
CA ALA A 68 19.20 -4.49 16.08
C ALA A 68 19.78 -5.77 15.45
N SER A 69 19.31 -6.15 14.27
CA SER A 69 19.72 -7.40 13.60
C SER A 69 20.95 -7.25 12.70
N GLY A 70 21.28 -6.03 12.27
CA GLY A 70 22.32 -5.81 11.27
C GLY A 70 21.91 -6.28 9.88
N GLU A 71 20.61 -6.32 9.59
CA GLU A 71 20.08 -6.77 8.30
C GLU A 71 20.64 -5.95 7.13
N ILE A 72 21.01 -6.64 6.05
CA ILE A 72 21.50 -6.05 4.81
C ILE A 72 20.50 -6.37 3.69
N SER A 73 20.18 -5.38 2.87
CA SER A 73 19.29 -5.53 1.72
C SER A 73 20.09 -5.56 0.41
N ASN A 74 19.51 -6.13 -0.64
CA ASN A 74 20.08 -6.15 -2.00
C ASN A 74 20.05 -4.79 -2.72
N CYS A 75 19.74 -3.70 -2.02
CA CYS A 75 19.66 -2.33 -2.54
C CYS A 75 18.72 -2.12 -3.74
N MET A 76 17.80 -3.06 -4.02
CA MET A 76 16.80 -2.89 -5.07
C MET A 76 15.64 -2.02 -4.57
N ALA A 77 15.48 -0.84 -5.16
CA ALA A 77 14.35 0.04 -4.89
C ALA A 77 13.06 -0.52 -5.50
N ILE A 78 11.96 -0.44 -4.76
CA ILE A 78 10.62 -0.77 -5.25
C ILE A 78 9.95 0.55 -5.64
N LYS A 79 9.63 0.70 -6.92
CA LYS A 79 8.89 1.86 -7.42
C LYS A 79 7.43 1.76 -6.99
N ASP A 80 6.82 2.89 -6.67
CA ASP A 80 5.38 2.95 -6.46
C ASP A 80 4.66 2.58 -7.78
N PRO A 81 3.90 1.47 -7.81
CA PRO A 81 3.22 1.04 -9.03
C PRO A 81 1.96 1.89 -9.34
N GLY A 82 1.53 2.75 -8.42
CA GLY A 82 0.21 3.38 -8.47
C GLY A 82 -0.91 2.39 -8.15
N ALA A 83 -2.14 2.89 -8.14
CA ALA A 83 -3.34 2.08 -7.91
C ALA A 83 -4.45 2.52 -8.85
N TYR A 84 -5.34 1.59 -9.17
CA TYR A 84 -6.51 1.82 -10.02
C TYR A 84 -7.72 1.08 -9.48
N CYS A 85 -8.90 1.58 -9.81
CA CYS A 85 -10.16 0.93 -9.48
C CYS A 85 -10.44 -0.17 -10.51
N GLN A 86 -10.42 -1.43 -10.07
CA GLN A 86 -10.81 -2.55 -10.90
C GLN A 86 -12.31 -2.83 -10.76
N PHE A 87 -13.06 -2.57 -11.82
CA PHE A 87 -14.48 -2.89 -11.87
C PHE A 87 -14.71 -4.35 -12.35
N PRO A 88 -15.47 -5.17 -11.61
CA PRO A 88 -15.89 -6.48 -12.09
C PRO A 88 -16.97 -6.34 -13.18
N ALA A 89 -16.97 -7.25 -14.15
CA ALA A 89 -17.91 -7.24 -15.27
C ALA A 89 -19.39 -7.29 -14.82
N GLU A 90 -19.65 -8.00 -13.72
CA GLU A 90 -21.00 -8.19 -13.16
C GLU A 90 -21.50 -6.96 -12.39
N LYS A 91 -20.61 -6.06 -11.95
CA LYS A 91 -20.96 -4.86 -11.18
C LYS A 91 -20.08 -3.67 -11.58
N PRO A 92 -20.34 -3.05 -12.74
CA PRO A 92 -19.45 -2.04 -13.33
C PRO A 92 -19.44 -0.70 -12.58
N THR A 93 -20.27 -0.53 -11.55
CA THR A 93 -20.37 0.70 -10.75
C THR A 93 -19.61 0.65 -9.43
N MET A 94 -19.09 -0.51 -9.02
CA MET A 94 -18.33 -0.65 -7.78
C MET A 94 -17.20 -1.65 -8.00
N GLY A 95 -15.98 -1.18 -7.83
CA GLY A 95 -14.76 -1.94 -7.95
C GLY A 95 -13.99 -2.09 -6.64
N THR A 96 -12.79 -2.60 -6.79
CA THR A 96 -11.79 -2.79 -5.73
C THR A 96 -10.48 -2.16 -6.20
N CYS A 97 -9.83 -1.36 -5.36
CA CYS A 97 -8.53 -0.82 -5.69
C CYS A 97 -7.48 -1.91 -5.77
N GLN A 98 -6.75 -1.95 -6.89
CA GLN A 98 -5.64 -2.83 -7.15
C GLN A 98 -4.37 -2.02 -7.40
N LEU A 99 -3.21 -2.60 -7.10
CA LEU A 99 -1.93 -2.02 -7.50
C LEU A 99 -1.82 -2.05 -9.02
N GLY A 100 -1.22 -1.01 -9.60
CA GLY A 100 -0.81 -1.05 -11.00
C GLY A 100 0.12 -2.25 -11.25
N LEU A 101 -0.10 -2.98 -12.34
CA LEU A 101 0.90 -3.92 -12.81
C LEU A 101 1.98 -3.12 -13.55
N GLU A 102 3.25 -3.42 -13.30
CA GLU A 102 4.32 -2.87 -14.15
C GLU A 102 4.02 -3.25 -15.61
N GLY A 103 3.67 -2.26 -16.43
CA GLY A 103 3.34 -2.44 -17.86
C GLY A 103 1.86 -2.32 -18.24
N VAL A 104 0.92 -2.18 -17.29
CA VAL A 104 -0.48 -1.82 -17.63
C VAL A 104 -0.60 -0.30 -17.67
N ASN A 105 -0.73 0.26 -18.88
CA ASN A 105 -1.16 1.64 -19.08
C ASN A 105 -2.60 1.79 -18.58
N ILE A 106 -2.74 2.07 -17.28
CA ILE A 106 -3.95 2.69 -16.74
C ILE A 106 -3.98 4.10 -17.29
N ALA A 107 -4.63 4.25 -18.45
CA ALA A 107 -4.85 5.53 -19.10
C ALA A 107 -5.40 6.52 -18.07
N LYS A 108 -4.67 7.63 -17.92
CA LYS A 108 -5.09 8.79 -17.13
C LYS A 108 -6.31 9.45 -17.75
#